data_AF-A0A952PAY0-F1
#
_entry.id   AF-A0A952PAY0-F1
#
_cell.length_a   1.000
_cell.length_b   1.000
_cell.length_c   1.000
_cell.angle_alpha   90.00
_cell.angle_beta   90.00
_cell.angle_gamma   90.00
#
_symmetry.space_group_name_H-M   'P 1'
#
loop_
_entity.id
_entity.type
_entity.pdbx_description
1 polymer ?
#
loop_
_entity_poly.entity_id
_entity_poly.type
_entity_poly.pdbx_seq_one_letter_code
_entity_poly.pdbx_strand_id
1 'polypeptide(L)'
;MSSTINKVILHGAPFAWVHRISAGVITELWKFDNLQDCSYSLPKVGADSGGENLDIPRNDGLIWRFTKESRILEGISGDDITPADASSDATGKGSITLVINEAPIEMNSMSAFREDLKAKQSDLFLVTIATGVSYTAKMTNKKPEGYIHMVGKINNDLSETFNANHNTVTLEFVSYTNSGLEEDDLSTAVDLFTGIVWKLGGVGKDIANIKPPNITSQKEAEILAGELAMVTDITYS
;
A
#
# COMPACT_ATOMS: atom_id res chain seq x y z
N MET A 1 -5.83 31.19 22.70
CA MET A 1 -6.48 30.99 21.38
C MET A 1 -5.80 29.80 20.72
N SER A 2 -6.52 28.69 20.55
CA SER A 2 -6.00 27.50 19.85
C SER A 2 -6.08 27.79 18.35
N SER A 3 -4.93 27.96 17.69
CA SER A 3 -4.89 28.07 16.24
C SER A 3 -5.04 26.66 15.67
N THR A 4 -6.23 26.33 15.18
CA THR A 4 -6.46 25.09 14.42
C THR A 4 -5.54 25.11 13.21
N ILE A 5 -4.48 24.31 13.23
CA ILE A 5 -3.55 24.17 12.11
C ILE A 5 -4.30 23.42 11.01
N ASN A 6 -4.65 24.11 9.92
CA ASN A 6 -5.22 23.50 8.74
C ASN A 6 -4.16 22.57 8.11
N LYS A 7 -4.34 21.25 8.27
CA LYS A 7 -3.55 20.23 7.60
C LYS A 7 -4.16 19.94 6.24
N VAL A 8 -3.36 19.92 5.20
CA VAL A 8 -3.75 19.43 3.87
C VAL A 8 -3.17 18.03 3.74
N ILE A 9 -4.03 17.04 3.51
CA ILE A 9 -3.63 15.68 3.15
C ILE A 9 -3.37 15.70 1.64
N LEU A 10 -2.14 15.41 1.22
CA LEU A 10 -1.90 15.02 -0.16
C LEU A 10 -2.16 13.52 -0.26
N HIS A 11 -3.06 13.14 -1.17
CA HIS A 11 -3.28 11.74 -1.52
C HIS A 11 -2.02 11.18 -2.19
N GLY A 12 -1.57 10.00 -1.73
CA GLY A 12 -0.42 9.29 -2.27
C GLY A 12 0.90 9.79 -1.67
N ALA A 13 1.59 8.91 -0.94
CA ALA A 13 2.98 9.12 -0.58
C ALA A 13 3.82 8.34 -1.60
N PRO A 14 4.64 8.99 -2.45
CA PRO A 14 5.31 8.32 -3.57
C PRO A 14 6.52 7.47 -3.14
N PHE A 15 6.41 6.76 -2.01
CA PHE A 15 7.45 5.89 -1.46
C PHE A 15 6.92 4.50 -1.19
N ALA A 16 7.76 3.52 -1.48
CA ALA A 16 7.52 2.15 -1.08
C ALA A 16 8.83 1.45 -0.74
N TRP A 17 8.71 0.45 0.13
CA TRP A 17 9.74 -0.55 0.40
C TRP A 17 9.20 -1.89 -0.06
N VAL A 18 10.04 -2.65 -0.77
CA VAL A 18 9.76 -4.01 -1.15
C VAL A 18 10.90 -4.88 -0.68
N HIS A 19 10.57 -5.85 0.16
CA HIS A 19 11.50 -6.85 0.65
C HIS A 19 11.18 -8.19 0.00
N ARG A 20 12.21 -8.90 -0.39
CA ARG A 20 12.11 -10.29 -0.82
C ARG A 20 12.01 -11.19 0.41
N ILE A 21 11.12 -12.16 0.35
CA ILE A 21 11.02 -13.25 1.32
C ILE A 21 11.45 -14.52 0.62
N SER A 22 12.55 -15.12 1.08
CA SER A 22 13.07 -16.36 0.50
C SER A 22 13.71 -17.21 1.59
N ALA A 23 13.30 -18.49 1.68
CA ALA A 23 13.82 -19.46 2.64
C ALA A 23 13.83 -18.95 4.10
N GLY A 24 12.75 -18.28 4.52
CA GLY A 24 12.61 -17.74 5.88
C GLY A 24 13.46 -16.49 6.15
N VAL A 25 14.05 -15.87 5.13
CA VAL A 25 14.84 -14.65 5.26
C VAL A 25 14.16 -13.50 4.54
N ILE A 26 14.07 -12.37 5.22
CA ILE A 26 13.60 -11.10 4.68
C ILE A 26 14.80 -10.27 4.25
N THR A 27 14.84 -9.84 3.00
CA THR A 27 15.92 -9.00 2.45
C THR A 27 15.33 -7.79 1.75
N GLU A 28 15.73 -6.58 2.17
CA GLU A 28 15.33 -5.35 1.46
C GLU A 28 15.83 -5.42 0.02
N LEU A 29 14.90 -5.29 -0.94
CA LEU A 29 15.19 -5.52 -2.35
C LEU A 29 15.07 -4.24 -3.18
N TRP A 30 13.94 -3.54 -3.07
CA TRP A 30 13.68 -2.31 -3.81
C TRP A 30 13.15 -1.23 -2.88
N LYS A 31 13.74 -0.03 -2.96
CA LYS A 31 13.15 1.19 -2.40
C LYS A 31 12.82 2.15 -3.52
N PHE A 32 11.67 2.78 -3.39
CA PHE A 32 11.22 3.80 -4.32
C PHE A 32 11.01 5.10 -3.56
N ASP A 33 11.64 6.19 -3.98
CA ASP A 33 11.49 7.54 -3.42
C ASP A 33 10.65 8.48 -4.31
N ASN A 34 10.27 8.00 -5.49
CA ASN A 34 9.60 8.78 -6.52
C ASN A 34 8.64 7.92 -7.38
N LEU A 35 7.71 7.20 -6.73
CA LEU A 35 6.66 6.48 -7.46
C LEU A 35 5.73 7.43 -8.22
N GLN A 36 5.29 7.02 -9.41
CA GLN A 36 4.26 7.75 -10.15
C GLN A 36 2.92 7.68 -9.41
N ASP A 37 2.57 6.50 -8.88
CA ASP A 37 1.39 6.28 -8.06
C ASP A 37 1.57 5.06 -7.15
N CYS A 38 0.89 5.06 -6.02
CA CYS A 38 0.77 3.91 -5.14
C CYS A 38 -0.65 3.82 -4.59
N SER A 39 -1.24 2.64 -4.65
CA SER A 39 -2.59 2.41 -4.13
C SER A 39 -2.67 1.06 -3.45
N TYR A 40 -3.68 0.91 -2.61
CA TYR A 40 -4.04 -0.35 -1.98
C TYR A 40 -5.55 -0.54 -2.09
N SER A 41 -5.96 -1.80 -2.13
CA SER A 41 -7.36 -2.16 -2.05
C SER A 41 -7.58 -3.19 -0.95
N LEU A 42 -8.65 -2.99 -0.20
CA LEU A 42 -9.18 -4.02 0.68
C LEU A 42 -10.32 -4.74 -0.06
N PRO A 43 -10.61 -6.00 0.28
CA PRO A 43 -11.67 -6.75 -0.36
C PRO A 43 -12.97 -5.99 -0.15
N LYS A 44 -13.70 -5.76 -1.25
CA LYS A 44 -15.07 -5.28 -1.13
C LYS A 44 -15.91 -6.44 -0.63
N VAL A 45 -16.64 -6.21 0.47
CA VAL A 45 -17.68 -7.14 0.91
C VAL A 45 -18.71 -7.26 -0.21
N GLY A 46 -19.02 -8.50 -0.59
CA GLY A 46 -20.01 -8.81 -1.61
C GLY A 46 -21.41 -8.35 -1.17
N ALA A 47 -21.85 -7.22 -1.68
CA ALA A 47 -22.91 -7.10 -2.68
C ALA A 47 -23.08 -5.61 -2.95
N ASP A 48 -23.12 -5.20 -4.21
CA ASP A 48 -23.84 -3.98 -4.54
C ASP A 48 -25.24 -4.15 -3.94
N SER A 49 -25.53 -3.43 -2.86
CA SER A 49 -26.90 -3.31 -2.37
C SER A 49 -27.69 -2.78 -3.55
N GLY A 50 -28.54 -3.61 -4.14
CA GLY A 50 -29.26 -3.30 -5.37
C GLY A 50 -29.79 -1.88 -5.29
N GLY A 51 -29.41 -1.04 -6.27
CA GLY A 51 -29.46 0.42 -6.19
C GLY A 51 -30.73 0.95 -5.55
N GLU A 52 -30.69 1.20 -4.24
CA GLU A 52 -31.75 1.89 -3.55
C GLU A 52 -31.72 3.33 -4.04
N ASN A 53 -32.89 3.87 -4.38
CA ASN A 53 -33.00 5.27 -4.70
C ASN A 53 -33.68 6.02 -3.55
N LEU A 54 -33.21 7.23 -3.30
CA LEU A 54 -33.88 8.18 -2.42
C LEU A 54 -34.91 8.94 -3.26
N ASP A 55 -36.18 8.63 -3.02
CA ASP A 55 -37.32 9.21 -3.71
C ASP A 55 -37.85 10.40 -2.89
N ILE A 56 -37.74 11.62 -3.42
CA ILE A 56 -38.26 12.85 -2.80
C ILE A 56 -39.57 13.23 -3.51
N PRO A 57 -40.74 13.17 -2.82
CA PRO A 57 -42.00 13.57 -3.42
C PRO A 57 -42.06 15.09 -3.58
N ARG A 58 -42.47 15.54 -4.77
CA ARG A 58 -42.81 16.94 -5.05
C ARG A 58 -44.26 17.22 -4.71
N ASN A 59 -44.58 18.49 -4.55
CA ASN A 59 -45.93 18.97 -4.32
C ASN A 59 -46.89 18.76 -5.53
N ASP A 60 -46.38 18.32 -6.68
CA ASP A 60 -47.16 17.98 -7.89
C ASP A 60 -47.36 16.45 -8.07
N GLY A 61 -46.96 15.64 -7.07
CA GLY A 61 -47.09 14.18 -7.13
C GLY A 61 -46.00 13.47 -7.94
N LEU A 62 -45.07 14.20 -8.56
CA LEU A 62 -43.89 13.62 -9.21
C LEU A 62 -42.77 13.36 -8.19
N ILE A 63 -41.88 12.42 -8.49
CA ILE A 63 -40.81 11.98 -7.58
C ILE A 63 -39.44 12.36 -8.18
N TRP A 64 -38.58 13.02 -7.39
CA TRP A 64 -37.16 13.13 -7.71
C TRP A 64 -36.44 11.90 -7.19
N ARG A 65 -35.69 11.24 -8.05
CA ARG A 65 -34.99 9.99 -7.74
C ARG A 65 -33.48 10.23 -7.73
N PHE A 66 -32.84 9.99 -6.60
CA PHE A 66 -31.39 10.04 -6.47
C PHE A 66 -30.84 8.66 -6.13
N THR A 67 -29.74 8.26 -6.75
CA THR A 67 -29.05 7.02 -6.37
C THR A 67 -28.50 7.19 -4.95
N LYS A 68 -28.86 6.29 -4.03
CA LYS A 68 -28.37 6.31 -2.66
C LYS A 68 -26.95 5.73 -2.64
N GLU A 69 -25.95 6.58 -2.42
CA GLU A 69 -24.61 6.10 -2.07
C GLU A 69 -24.55 5.84 -0.55
N SER A 70 -24.81 4.61 -0.13
CA SER A 70 -24.47 4.17 1.23
C SER A 70 -23.00 3.72 1.24
N ARG A 71 -22.09 4.54 1.78
CA ARG A 71 -20.75 4.07 2.14
C ARG A 71 -20.79 3.49 3.54
N ILE A 72 -21.11 2.20 3.66
CA ILE A 72 -20.95 1.47 4.90
C ILE A 72 -19.48 1.08 5.01
N LEU A 73 -18.76 1.67 5.98
CA LEU A 73 -17.45 1.18 6.43
C LEU A 73 -17.72 0.11 7.49
N GLU A 74 -18.06 -1.10 7.05
CA GLU A 74 -18.21 -2.25 7.94
C GLU A 74 -16.84 -2.83 8.25
N GLY A 75 -16.54 -3.01 9.54
CA GLY A 75 -15.36 -3.73 9.98
C GLY A 75 -15.51 -5.19 9.60
N ILE A 76 -14.59 -5.70 8.79
CA ILE A 76 -14.60 -7.07 8.29
C ILE A 76 -14.34 -8.02 9.47
N SER A 77 -15.22 -9.00 9.70
CA SER A 77 -14.81 -10.28 10.27
C SER A 77 -14.27 -11.14 9.13
N GLY A 78 -13.06 -11.68 9.26
CA GLY A 78 -12.33 -12.39 8.19
C GLY A 78 -13.01 -13.61 7.56
N ASP A 79 -14.25 -13.92 7.97
CA ASP A 79 -15.09 -15.00 7.46
C ASP A 79 -15.83 -14.65 6.16
N ASP A 80 -15.96 -13.35 5.81
CA ASP A 80 -16.71 -12.88 4.62
C ASP A 80 -15.85 -12.68 3.36
N ILE A 81 -14.57 -13.06 3.40
CA ILE A 81 -13.64 -12.92 2.27
C ILE A 81 -13.64 -14.24 1.50
N THR A 82 -14.21 -14.25 0.29
CA THR A 82 -14.13 -15.40 -0.62
C THR A 82 -12.65 -15.73 -0.87
N PRO A 83 -12.17 -16.93 -0.51
CA PRO A 83 -10.79 -17.33 -0.77
C PRO A 83 -10.47 -17.23 -2.27
N ALA A 84 -9.26 -16.81 -2.61
CA ALA A 84 -8.84 -16.74 -4.00
C ALA A 84 -8.80 -18.15 -4.61
N ASP A 85 -9.59 -18.39 -5.66
CA ASP A 85 -9.57 -19.63 -6.42
C ASP A 85 -8.27 -19.73 -7.27
N ALA A 86 -7.15 -20.07 -6.63
CA ALA A 86 -5.98 -20.82 -7.13
C ALA A 86 -4.71 -20.47 -6.33
N SER A 87 -4.04 -21.51 -5.80
CA SER A 87 -2.95 -21.51 -4.80
C SER A 87 -3.46 -21.49 -3.36
N SER A 88 -3.09 -22.51 -2.57
CA SER A 88 -3.54 -22.70 -1.17
C SER A 88 -3.24 -21.52 -0.24
N ASP A 89 -2.37 -20.60 -0.68
CA ASP A 89 -1.78 -19.55 0.14
C ASP A 89 -2.25 -18.15 -0.28
N ALA A 90 -2.94 -17.99 -1.42
CA ALA A 90 -3.50 -16.70 -1.84
C ALA A 90 -4.75 -16.39 -1.01
N THR A 91 -4.79 -15.26 -0.31
CA THR A 91 -5.88 -14.98 0.64
C THR A 91 -6.98 -14.10 0.05
N GLY A 92 -6.66 -13.30 -0.98
CA GLY A 92 -7.61 -12.34 -1.57
C GLY A 92 -8.03 -11.24 -0.60
N LYS A 93 -7.34 -11.08 0.54
CA LYS A 93 -7.66 -10.11 1.61
C LYS A 93 -7.17 -8.69 1.31
N GLY A 94 -6.71 -8.44 0.09
CA GLY A 94 -6.38 -7.13 -0.45
C GLY A 94 -5.21 -7.17 -1.42
N SER A 95 -4.90 -6.01 -2.00
CA SER A 95 -3.83 -5.81 -2.96
C SER A 95 -3.12 -4.48 -2.76
N ILE A 96 -1.87 -4.40 -3.22
CA ILE A 96 -1.09 -3.17 -3.31
C ILE A 96 -0.61 -3.03 -4.75
N THR A 97 -0.85 -1.86 -5.35
CA THR A 97 -0.40 -1.54 -6.70
C THR A 97 0.62 -0.42 -6.66
N LEU A 98 1.79 -0.66 -7.26
CA LEU A 98 2.85 0.32 -7.43
C LEU A 98 3.00 0.67 -8.91
N VAL A 99 2.99 1.96 -9.24
CA VAL A 99 3.25 2.47 -10.59
C VAL A 99 4.61 3.14 -10.59
N ILE A 100 5.56 2.52 -11.28
CA ILE A 100 6.99 2.82 -11.23
C ILE A 100 7.39 3.46 -12.55
N ASN A 101 7.85 4.71 -12.51
CA ASN A 101 8.38 5.46 -13.65
C ASN A 101 9.89 5.69 -13.56
N GLU A 102 10.50 5.35 -12.42
CA GLU A 102 11.94 5.48 -12.14
C GLU A 102 12.44 4.22 -11.45
N ALA A 103 13.70 3.86 -11.69
CA ALA A 103 14.28 2.66 -11.10
C ALA A 103 14.35 2.76 -9.57
N PRO A 104 14.34 1.64 -8.83
CA PRO A 104 14.62 1.64 -7.41
C PRO A 104 15.94 2.35 -7.08
N ILE A 105 16.04 2.93 -5.89
CA ILE A 105 17.20 3.72 -5.44
C ILE A 105 18.51 2.92 -5.55
N GLU A 106 18.45 1.61 -5.40
CA GLU A 106 19.58 0.68 -5.44
C GLU A 106 20.08 0.41 -6.87
N MET A 107 19.33 0.83 -7.88
CA MET A 107 19.54 0.44 -9.27
C MET A 107 19.79 1.64 -10.17
N ASN A 108 20.75 1.48 -11.08
CA ASN A 108 21.19 2.58 -11.95
C ASN A 108 20.28 2.80 -13.17
N SER A 109 19.33 1.91 -13.48
CA SER A 109 18.46 2.04 -14.64
C SER A 109 17.19 1.20 -14.55
N MET A 110 16.15 1.62 -15.29
CA MET A 110 14.91 0.85 -15.45
C MET A 110 15.13 -0.50 -16.14
N SER A 111 16.14 -0.62 -17.00
CA SER A 111 16.49 -1.89 -17.64
C SER A 111 17.06 -2.88 -16.63
N ALA A 112 17.98 -2.43 -15.76
CA ALA A 112 18.51 -3.26 -14.67
C ALA A 112 17.40 -3.72 -13.73
N PHE A 113 16.46 -2.81 -13.42
CA PHE A 113 15.28 -3.16 -12.62
C PHE A 113 14.42 -4.25 -13.25
N ARG A 114 14.16 -4.19 -14.56
CA ARG A 114 13.35 -5.21 -15.23
C ARG A 114 14.01 -6.57 -15.27
N GLU A 115 15.33 -6.63 -15.46
CA GLU A 115 16.07 -7.88 -15.41
C GLU A 115 16.00 -8.50 -14.00
N ASP A 116 16.16 -7.66 -12.98
CA ASP A 116 16.06 -8.09 -11.59
C ASP A 116 14.64 -8.58 -11.23
N LEU A 117 13.63 -7.82 -11.65
CA LEU A 117 12.21 -8.14 -11.51
C LEU A 117 11.87 -9.46 -12.19
N LYS A 118 12.34 -9.68 -13.42
CA LYS A 118 12.11 -10.93 -14.16
C LYS A 118 12.70 -12.14 -13.44
N ALA A 119 13.85 -11.99 -12.81
CA ALA A 119 14.49 -13.06 -12.05
C ALA A 119 13.75 -13.40 -10.74
N LYS A 120 13.02 -12.44 -10.17
CA LYS A 120 12.39 -12.55 -8.84
C LYS A 120 10.86 -12.53 -8.87
N GLN A 121 10.23 -12.40 -10.04
CA GLN A 121 8.77 -12.20 -10.16
C GLN A 121 7.91 -13.26 -9.46
N SER A 122 8.44 -14.48 -9.30
CA SER A 122 7.74 -15.61 -8.67
C SER A 122 7.95 -15.72 -7.16
N ASP A 123 8.79 -14.85 -6.58
CA ASP A 123 9.06 -14.83 -5.16
C ASP A 123 7.88 -14.23 -4.37
N LEU A 124 7.97 -14.37 -3.05
CA LEU A 124 7.07 -13.71 -2.11
C LEU A 124 7.72 -12.42 -1.62
N PHE A 125 6.91 -11.38 -1.43
CA PHE A 125 7.39 -10.06 -1.07
C PHE A 125 6.66 -9.51 0.16
N LEU A 126 7.38 -8.84 1.05
CA LEU A 126 6.79 -7.90 2.00
C LEU A 126 6.80 -6.53 1.32
N VAL A 127 5.62 -5.98 1.08
CA VAL A 127 5.44 -4.67 0.46
C VAL A 127 4.92 -3.70 1.50
N THR A 128 5.59 -2.55 1.61
CA THR A 128 5.20 -1.48 2.52
C THR A 128 5.05 -0.18 1.74
N ILE A 129 3.88 0.44 1.83
CA ILE A 129 3.59 1.76 1.25
C ILE A 129 3.19 2.74 2.34
N ALA A 130 3.49 4.02 2.14
CA ALA A 130 2.95 5.08 2.98
C ALA A 130 1.53 5.46 2.50
N THR A 131 0.61 5.74 3.43
CA THR A 131 -0.79 6.05 3.11
C THR A 131 -0.96 7.47 2.53
N GLY A 132 -0.49 8.46 3.27
CA GLY A 132 -0.54 9.87 2.92
C GLY A 132 0.47 10.67 3.73
N VAL A 133 0.70 11.93 3.36
CA VAL A 133 1.62 12.83 4.08
C VAL A 133 0.86 14.03 4.63
N SER A 134 0.99 14.25 5.93
CA SER A 134 0.43 15.45 6.59
C SER A 134 1.43 16.59 6.63
N TYR A 135 0.95 17.81 6.42
CA TYR A 135 1.74 19.05 6.53
C TYR A 135 1.27 19.85 7.74
N THR A 136 2.16 20.08 8.71
CA THR A 136 1.97 21.15 9.70
C THR A 136 2.94 22.29 9.37
N ALA A 137 2.39 23.31 8.70
CA ALA A 137 3.08 24.47 8.14
C ALA A 137 4.05 24.15 6.98
N LYS A 138 4.29 25.16 6.12
CA LYS A 138 5.13 25.05 4.91
C LYS A 138 6.55 24.50 5.14
N MET A 139 7.05 24.46 6.39
CA MET A 139 8.48 24.25 6.66
C MET A 139 8.86 23.26 7.77
N THR A 140 7.94 22.72 8.58
CA THR A 140 8.37 22.11 9.86
C THR A 140 7.98 20.67 10.14
N ASN A 141 6.80 20.16 9.78
CA ASN A 141 6.59 18.70 9.83
C ASN A 141 5.86 18.20 8.59
N LYS A 142 6.59 17.42 7.80
CA LYS A 142 6.09 16.60 6.70
C LYS A 142 6.37 15.16 7.09
N LYS A 143 5.37 14.46 7.58
CA LYS A 143 5.51 13.05 8.00
C LYS A 143 4.40 12.24 7.35
N PRO A 144 4.69 11.00 6.91
CA PRO A 144 3.65 10.05 6.57
C PRO A 144 2.63 9.92 7.72
N GLU A 145 1.35 9.81 7.39
CA GLU A 145 0.28 9.61 8.39
C GLU A 145 0.23 8.17 8.90
N GLY A 146 0.65 7.24 8.06
CA GLY A 146 0.76 5.84 8.37
C GLY A 146 1.34 5.05 7.21
N TYR A 147 1.42 3.75 7.44
CA TYR A 147 1.99 2.77 6.54
C TYR A 147 1.05 1.57 6.44
N ILE A 148 1.07 0.93 5.29
CA ILE A 148 0.37 -0.32 5.03
C ILE A 148 1.42 -1.35 4.68
N HIS A 149 1.35 -2.48 5.37
CA HIS A 149 2.22 -3.63 5.17
C HIS A 149 1.40 -4.80 4.67
N MET A 150 1.95 -5.54 3.70
CA MET A 150 1.31 -6.73 3.16
C MET A 150 2.37 -7.71 2.69
N VAL A 151 2.16 -9.00 2.97
CA VAL A 151 2.88 -10.06 2.27
C VAL A 151 2.09 -10.46 1.03
N GLY A 152 2.75 -10.46 -0.13
CA GLY A 152 2.08 -10.72 -1.39
C GLY A 152 2.99 -11.19 -2.52
N LYS A 153 2.37 -11.68 -3.58
CA LYS A 153 3.02 -12.03 -4.85
C LYS A 153 2.53 -11.13 -5.97
N ILE A 154 3.40 -10.92 -6.95
CA ILE A 154 3.03 -10.19 -8.16
C ILE A 154 2.03 -11.04 -8.95
N ASN A 155 0.89 -10.45 -9.31
CA ASN A 155 -0.22 -11.14 -9.98
C ASN A 155 -0.52 -10.64 -11.39
N ASN A 156 -0.03 -9.46 -11.76
CA ASN A 156 -0.25 -8.93 -13.09
C ASN A 156 0.72 -9.53 -14.12
N ASP A 157 0.28 -9.62 -15.39
CA ASP A 157 1.15 -10.02 -16.48
C ASP A 157 2.20 -8.94 -16.77
N LEU A 158 3.47 -9.30 -16.62
CA LEU A 158 4.62 -8.43 -16.86
C LEU A 158 5.26 -8.66 -18.24
N SER A 159 4.67 -9.50 -19.10
CA SER A 159 5.22 -9.83 -20.42
C SER A 159 5.51 -8.58 -21.27
N GLU A 160 4.62 -7.59 -21.28
CA GLU A 160 4.82 -6.32 -21.99
C GLU A 160 5.88 -5.43 -21.34
N THR A 161 5.97 -5.45 -20.00
CA THR A 161 6.99 -4.73 -19.23
C THR A 161 8.40 -5.17 -19.62
N PHE A 162 8.60 -6.46 -19.91
CA PHE A 162 9.90 -7.00 -20.28
C PHE A 162 10.26 -6.83 -21.75
N ASN A 163 9.27 -6.63 -22.63
CA ASN A 163 9.46 -6.68 -24.08
C ASN A 163 9.45 -5.32 -24.78
N ALA A 164 8.97 -4.26 -24.13
CA ALA A 164 8.90 -2.94 -24.75
C ALA A 164 9.52 -1.84 -23.85
N ASN A 165 10.08 -0.79 -24.45
CA ASN A 165 10.61 0.39 -23.78
C ASN A 165 9.50 1.26 -23.15
N HIS A 166 8.54 0.66 -22.44
CA HIS A 166 7.53 1.39 -21.69
C HIS A 166 8.22 2.22 -20.62
N ASN A 167 7.90 3.51 -20.49
CA ASN A 167 8.53 4.34 -19.46
C ASN A 167 8.02 4.02 -18.05
N THR A 168 7.00 3.18 -17.92
CA THR A 168 6.34 2.86 -16.66
C THR A 168 6.17 1.35 -16.51
N VAL A 169 6.34 0.87 -15.28
CA VAL A 169 6.11 -0.52 -14.85
C VAL A 169 5.05 -0.51 -13.77
N THR A 170 3.99 -1.27 -13.94
CA THR A 170 2.97 -1.47 -12.90
C THR A 170 3.24 -2.80 -12.23
N LEU A 171 3.34 -2.82 -10.91
CA LEU A 171 3.40 -4.02 -10.10
C LEU A 171 2.13 -4.12 -9.26
N GLU A 172 1.35 -5.19 -9.47
CA GLU A 172 0.18 -5.50 -8.66
C GLU A 172 0.51 -6.69 -7.76
N PHE A 173 0.61 -6.41 -6.47
CA PHE A 173 0.80 -7.42 -5.44
C PHE A 173 -0.56 -7.83 -4.88
N VAL A 174 -0.84 -9.13 -4.86
CA VAL A 174 -2.01 -9.69 -4.17
C VAL A 174 -1.57 -10.35 -2.87
N SER A 175 -2.42 -10.26 -1.85
CA SER A 175 -2.18 -10.82 -0.53
C SER A 175 -2.01 -12.34 -0.53
N TYR A 176 -1.01 -12.79 0.23
CA TYR A 176 -0.66 -14.20 0.41
C TYR A 176 -0.38 -14.47 1.89
N THR A 177 -0.70 -15.66 2.38
CA THR A 177 -0.21 -16.15 3.66
C THR A 177 1.30 -16.41 3.57
N ASN A 178 1.95 -16.38 4.73
CA ASN A 178 3.33 -16.79 4.83
C ASN A 178 3.56 -17.63 6.09
N SER A 179 3.77 -18.92 5.88
CA SER A 179 4.11 -19.89 6.92
C SER A 179 5.61 -20.15 7.03
N GLY A 180 6.43 -19.53 6.18
CA GLY A 180 7.88 -19.72 6.14
C GLY A 180 8.67 -18.73 6.99
N LEU A 181 8.03 -17.69 7.51
CA LEU A 181 8.59 -16.78 8.52
C LEU A 181 8.13 -17.24 9.91
N GLU A 182 9.01 -17.10 10.89
CA GLU A 182 8.76 -17.40 12.30
C GLU A 182 8.16 -16.19 13.03
N GLU A 183 7.61 -16.43 14.22
CA GLU A 183 7.14 -15.38 15.12
C GLU A 183 8.33 -14.50 15.52
N ASP A 184 8.20 -13.19 15.38
CA ASP A 184 9.20 -12.14 15.65
C ASP A 184 10.12 -11.74 14.49
N ASP A 185 10.05 -12.39 13.33
CA ASP A 185 10.84 -12.04 12.14
C ASP A 185 10.54 -10.61 11.64
N LEU A 186 9.31 -10.13 11.82
CA LEU A 186 8.90 -8.78 11.43
C LEU A 186 9.00 -7.78 12.59
N SER A 187 8.76 -8.20 13.82
CA SER A 187 8.67 -7.28 14.97
C SER A 187 10.00 -7.03 15.69
N THR A 188 10.99 -7.93 15.56
CA THR A 188 12.32 -7.78 16.21
C THR A 188 13.45 -7.42 15.25
N ALA A 189 13.19 -7.39 13.95
CA ALA A 189 14.16 -7.00 12.93
C ALA A 189 14.61 -5.53 13.10
N VAL A 190 15.77 -5.35 13.73
CA VAL A 190 16.32 -4.03 14.13
C VAL A 190 16.53 -3.07 12.96
N ASP A 191 16.68 -3.60 11.74
CA ASP A 191 16.93 -2.82 10.51
C ASP A 191 16.04 -3.29 9.35
N LEU A 192 14.77 -3.64 9.62
CA LEU A 192 13.85 -4.06 8.56
C LEU A 192 13.73 -2.99 7.48
N PHE A 193 13.67 -1.71 7.86
CA PHE A 193 13.52 -0.60 6.92
C PHE A 193 14.71 0.34 6.98
N THR A 194 15.40 0.53 5.85
CA THR A 194 16.33 1.64 5.71
C THR A 194 15.60 2.91 5.24
N GLY A 195 16.06 4.06 5.72
CA GLY A 195 15.40 5.34 5.49
C GLY A 195 15.46 5.81 4.04
N ILE A 196 14.36 6.40 3.56
CA ILE A 196 14.25 7.07 2.27
C ILE A 196 14.43 8.58 2.45
N VAL A 197 15.06 9.22 1.46
CA VAL A 197 15.14 10.68 1.35
C VAL A 197 14.18 11.11 0.25
N TRP A 198 13.08 11.76 0.63
CA TRP A 198 12.14 12.30 -0.36
C TRP A 198 12.57 13.68 -0.85
N LYS A 199 12.87 13.75 -2.15
CA LYS A 199 13.21 14.99 -2.85
C LYS A 199 11.96 15.69 -3.33
N LEU A 200 11.70 16.89 -2.83
CA LEU A 200 10.49 17.66 -3.16
C LEU A 200 10.61 18.54 -4.41
N GLY A 201 11.73 18.43 -5.16
CA GLY A 201 11.91 19.09 -6.45
C GLY A 201 11.93 20.63 -6.43
N GLY A 202 12.09 21.26 -5.26
CA GLY A 202 12.10 22.73 -5.11
C GLY A 202 13.05 23.22 -4.01
N VAL A 203 13.00 24.51 -3.67
CA VAL A 203 13.85 25.15 -2.63
C VAL A 203 13.54 24.65 -1.20
N GLY A 204 12.56 23.76 -1.05
CA GLY A 204 12.23 23.11 0.22
C GLY A 204 13.27 22.05 0.56
N LYS A 205 13.61 21.94 1.84
CA LYS A 205 14.53 20.89 2.32
C LYS A 205 13.92 19.51 2.03
N ASP A 206 14.75 18.60 1.50
CA ASP A 206 14.45 17.18 1.41
C ASP A 206 14.02 16.64 2.77
N ILE A 207 13.12 15.65 2.77
CA ILE A 207 12.73 14.96 3.99
C ILE A 207 13.57 13.69 4.06
N ALA A 208 14.57 13.69 4.94
CA ALA A 208 15.46 12.56 5.13
C ALA A 208 14.92 11.57 6.17
N ASN A 209 15.37 10.32 6.07
CA ASN A 209 15.12 9.26 7.04
C ASN A 209 13.63 8.94 7.25
N ILE A 210 12.84 9.01 6.17
CA ILE A 210 11.47 8.48 6.18
C ILE A 210 11.58 6.96 6.27
N LYS A 211 10.97 6.35 7.28
CA LYS A 211 10.82 4.90 7.39
C LYS A 211 9.59 4.55 8.22
N PRO A 212 8.96 3.39 7.98
CA PRO A 212 7.92 2.87 8.85
C PRO A 212 8.40 2.68 10.30
N PRO A 213 7.50 2.81 11.29
CA PRO A 213 7.78 2.35 12.65
C PRO A 213 7.92 0.83 12.69
N ASN A 214 8.43 0.29 13.80
CA ASN A 214 8.53 -1.15 13.99
C ASN A 214 7.14 -1.80 13.93
N ILE A 215 7.07 -2.96 13.27
CA ILE A 215 5.86 -3.78 13.22
C ILE A 215 5.66 -4.40 14.61
N THR A 216 4.45 -4.31 15.16
CA THR A 216 4.14 -4.94 16.45
C THR A 216 3.79 -6.42 16.23
N SER A 217 3.95 -7.27 17.25
CA SER A 217 3.62 -8.71 17.13
C SER A 217 2.16 -8.96 16.70
N GLN A 218 1.23 -8.08 17.09
CA GLN A 218 -0.16 -8.14 16.60
C GLN A 218 -0.24 -7.90 15.09
N LYS A 219 0.45 -6.88 14.58
CA LYS A 219 0.45 -6.53 13.16
C LYS A 219 1.22 -7.55 12.33
N GLU A 220 2.25 -8.15 12.89
CA GLU A 220 2.96 -9.29 12.30
C GLU A 220 2.02 -10.48 12.09
N ALA A 221 1.23 -10.87 13.09
CA ALA A 221 0.27 -11.96 12.95
C ALA A 221 -0.76 -11.68 11.82
N GLU A 222 -1.26 -10.44 11.72
CA GLU A 222 -2.13 -10.01 10.61
C GLU A 222 -1.42 -10.17 9.24
N ILE A 223 -0.17 -9.70 9.12
CA ILE A 223 0.62 -9.77 7.89
C ILE A 223 0.88 -11.23 7.47
N LEU A 224 1.27 -12.09 8.42
CA LEU A 224 1.58 -13.51 8.15
C LEU A 224 0.32 -14.32 7.79
N ALA A 225 -0.84 -13.92 8.33
CA ALA A 225 -2.15 -14.43 7.93
C ALA A 225 -2.63 -13.92 6.56
N GLY A 226 -1.79 -13.12 5.87
CA GLY A 226 -2.06 -12.56 4.55
C GLY A 226 -3.08 -11.43 4.59
N GLU A 227 -3.13 -10.64 5.67
CA GLU A 227 -3.95 -9.43 5.80
C GLU A 227 -3.12 -8.18 5.51
N LEU A 228 -3.80 -7.06 5.21
CA LEU A 228 -3.15 -5.76 5.12
C LEU A 228 -3.11 -5.14 6.52
N ALA A 229 -1.91 -5.00 7.08
CA ALA A 229 -1.72 -4.36 8.37
C ALA A 229 -1.46 -2.86 8.20
N MET A 230 -2.35 -2.04 8.75
CA MET A 230 -2.18 -0.59 8.80
C MET A 230 -1.54 -0.17 10.13
N VAL A 231 -0.47 0.62 10.05
CA VAL A 231 0.21 1.20 11.21
C VAL A 231 0.18 2.72 11.07
N THR A 232 -0.37 3.41 12.07
CA THR A 232 -0.42 4.87 12.12
C THR A 232 0.84 5.42 12.78
N ASP A 233 1.43 6.46 12.19
CA ASP A 233 2.67 7.11 12.69
C ASP A 233 2.37 8.49 13.31
N ILE A 234 1.08 8.79 13.53
CA ILE A 234 0.62 10.05 14.12
C ILE A 234 -0.36 9.76 15.25
N THR A 235 -0.04 10.28 16.44
CA THR A 235 -1.01 10.46 17.52
C THR A 235 -1.59 11.87 17.44
N TYR A 236 -2.91 11.99 17.31
CA TYR A 236 -3.60 13.28 17.42
C TYR A 236 -3.78 13.63 18.90
N SER A 237 -3.12 14.69 19.37
CA SER A 237 -3.34 15.29 20.70
C SER A 237 -4.22 16.53 20.60
#